data_AF-A0A3N6G3K9-F1
#
_entry.id   AF-A0A3N6G3K9-F1
#
_cell.length_a   1.000
_cell.length_b   1.000
_cell.length_c   1.000
_cell.angle_alpha   90.00
_cell.angle_beta   90.00
_cell.angle_gamma   90.00
#
_symmetry.space_group_name_H-M   'P 1'
#
loop_
_entity.id
_entity.type
_entity.pdbx_description
1 polymer ?
#
loop_
_entity_poly.entity_id
_entity_poly.type
_entity_poly.pdbx_seq_one_letter_code
_entity_poly.pdbx_strand_id
1 'polypeptide(L)'
;MKASRTPLAASAPPGRPAELSSPVLACVDVRVRAFTAEAVNTMGPVLAELGFTGPEILRSPRPYPVNVTLRYRRETTVVETTLALGYGGQEHVYTTVAPATGAARGTEVGRGTAHTGPRIRRALDHQSRVTRAFLMARR
;
A
#
# COMPACT_ATOMS: atom_id res chain seq x y z
N MET A 1 65.81 11.38 19.85
CA MET A 1 65.34 10.02 20.20
C MET A 1 63.89 10.12 20.67
N LYS A 2 63.01 9.27 20.12
CA LYS A 2 61.71 8.75 20.64
C LYS A 2 60.67 9.77 21.20
N ALA A 3 59.54 9.93 20.51
CA ALA A 3 58.20 9.41 20.89
C ALA A 3 57.64 10.02 22.20
N SER A 4 56.48 10.68 22.24
CA SER A 4 55.18 10.06 21.96
C SER A 4 54.09 11.10 21.68
N ARG A 5 53.25 10.81 20.68
CA ARG A 5 51.92 11.36 20.48
C ARG A 5 50.94 10.64 21.41
N THR A 6 50.08 11.40 22.10
CA THR A 6 48.73 10.93 22.48
C THR A 6 47.76 12.12 22.47
N PRO A 7 46.67 12.11 21.69
CA PRO A 7 45.65 13.16 21.71
C PRO A 7 44.59 12.89 22.77
N LEU A 8 44.14 13.96 23.44
CA LEU A 8 42.99 13.93 24.35
C LEU A 8 41.70 13.71 23.55
N ALA A 9 40.88 12.78 24.02
CA ALA A 9 39.69 12.30 23.38
C ALA A 9 38.59 13.38 23.20
N ALA A 10 38.02 13.36 22.00
CA ALA A 10 36.63 13.59 21.61
C ALA A 10 35.68 14.28 22.60
N SER A 11 35.19 15.45 22.19
CA SER A 11 33.83 15.90 22.46
C SER A 11 33.27 16.47 21.16
N ALA A 12 32.62 15.62 20.36
CA ALA A 12 31.71 16.06 19.32
C ALA A 12 30.29 16.08 19.93
N PRO A 13 29.47 17.11 19.66
CA PRO A 13 28.10 17.18 20.19
C PRO A 13 27.26 16.01 19.67
N PRO A 14 26.20 15.57 20.40
CA PRO A 14 25.33 14.48 19.95
C PRO A 14 24.60 14.92 18.68
N GLY A 15 25.20 14.55 17.54
CA GLY A 15 24.57 14.62 16.24
C GLY A 15 23.30 13.79 16.27
N ARG A 16 22.25 14.38 15.70
CA ARG A 16 20.92 13.81 15.43
C ARG A 16 20.93 12.29 15.27
N PRO A 17 19.91 11.56 15.76
CA PRO A 17 19.77 10.16 15.42
C PRO A 17 19.85 10.05 13.90
N ALA A 18 20.76 9.20 13.41
CA ALA A 18 20.91 8.91 12.01
C ALA A 18 19.53 8.55 11.48
N GLU A 19 18.89 9.48 10.77
CA GLU A 19 17.71 9.20 10.00
C GLU A 19 18.10 8.05 9.10
N LEU A 20 17.49 6.90 9.37
CA LEU A 20 17.55 5.73 8.53
C LEU A 20 16.92 6.11 7.18
N SER A 21 17.66 6.84 6.35
CA SER A 21 17.48 6.86 4.91
C SER A 21 17.98 5.51 4.39
N SER A 22 17.29 4.44 4.83
CA SER A 22 17.53 3.09 4.37
C SER A 22 17.00 2.99 2.94
N PRO A 23 17.78 2.47 1.98
CA PRO A 23 17.31 2.27 0.61
C PRO A 23 16.07 1.38 0.55
N VAL A 24 15.84 0.55 1.58
CA VAL A 24 14.64 -0.27 1.73
C VAL A 24 13.41 0.59 2.00
N LEU A 25 13.51 1.57 2.89
CA LEU A 25 12.40 2.49 3.19
C LEU A 25 12.06 3.36 1.97
N ALA A 26 13.08 3.87 1.27
CA ALA A 26 12.88 4.60 0.02
C ALA A 26 12.23 3.74 -1.08
N CYS A 27 12.64 2.47 -1.24
CA CYS A 27 12.07 1.54 -2.21
C CYS A 27 10.61 1.17 -1.88
N VAL A 28 10.28 1.02 -0.60
CA VAL A 28 8.91 0.82 -0.13
C VAL A 28 8.04 2.05 -0.43
N ASP A 29 8.55 3.26 -0.16
CA ASP A 29 7.83 4.50 -0.46
C ASP A 29 7.51 4.67 -1.94
N VAL A 30 8.45 4.34 -2.84
CA VAL A 30 8.22 4.39 -4.29
C VAL A 30 7.10 3.44 -4.71
N ARG A 31 7.07 2.22 -4.17
CA ARG A 31 6.04 1.23 -4.49
C ARG A 31 4.67 1.62 -3.95
N VAL A 32 4.61 2.16 -2.73
CA VAL A 32 3.38 2.70 -2.15
C VAL A 32 2.82 3.84 -3.00
N ARG A 33 3.68 4.77 -3.43
CA ARG A 33 3.26 5.89 -4.31
C ARG A 33 2.76 5.39 -5.65
N ALA A 34 3.51 4.50 -6.30
CA ALA A 34 3.13 3.91 -7.58
C ALA A 34 1.78 3.16 -7.47
N PHE A 35 1.62 2.32 -6.46
CA PHE A 35 0.36 1.63 -6.20
C PHE A 35 -0.80 2.60 -5.99
N THR A 36 -0.63 3.63 -5.15
CA THR A 36 -1.69 4.59 -4.85
C THR A 36 -2.14 5.30 -6.12
N ALA A 37 -1.19 5.79 -6.92
CA ALA A 37 -1.50 6.48 -8.18
C ALA A 37 -2.21 5.56 -9.19
N GLU A 38 -1.68 4.36 -9.42
CA GLU A 38 -2.27 3.40 -10.35
C GLU A 38 -3.65 2.92 -9.88
N ALA A 39 -3.82 2.70 -8.57
CA ALA A 39 -5.09 2.23 -8.02
C ALA A 39 -6.18 3.31 -8.07
N VAL A 40 -5.83 4.58 -7.84
CA VAL A 40 -6.76 5.71 -8.08
C VAL A 40 -7.17 5.76 -9.55
N ASN A 41 -6.21 5.70 -10.47
CA ASN A 41 -6.47 5.82 -11.90
C ASN A 41 -7.26 4.64 -12.48
N THR A 42 -7.07 3.45 -11.93
CA THR A 42 -7.67 2.22 -12.45
C THR A 42 -9.01 1.88 -11.78
N MET A 43 -9.09 1.99 -10.45
CA MET A 43 -10.30 1.66 -9.70
C MET A 43 -11.28 2.84 -9.60
N GLY A 44 -10.75 4.06 -9.50
CA GLY A 44 -11.54 5.27 -9.26
C GLY A 44 -12.67 5.47 -10.26
N PRO A 45 -12.39 5.51 -11.59
CA PRO A 45 -13.43 5.69 -12.60
C PRO A 45 -14.52 4.60 -12.54
N VAL A 46 -14.11 3.33 -12.41
CA VAL A 46 -15.03 2.18 -12.36
C VAL A 46 -15.94 2.25 -11.14
N LEU A 47 -15.41 2.60 -9.97
CA LEU A 47 -16.17 2.67 -8.74
C LEU A 47 -17.06 3.93 -8.70
N ALA A 48 -16.61 5.04 -9.27
CA ALA A 48 -17.42 6.25 -9.43
C ALA A 48 -18.64 6.00 -10.33
N GLU A 49 -18.49 5.31 -11.46
CA GLU A 49 -19.60 4.88 -12.33
C GLU A 49 -20.64 4.02 -11.58
N LEU A 50 -20.21 3.29 -10.54
CA LEU A 50 -21.05 2.42 -9.72
C LEU A 50 -21.66 3.11 -8.49
N GLY A 51 -21.42 4.42 -8.32
CA GLY A 51 -21.94 5.25 -7.23
C GLY A 51 -21.16 5.14 -5.92
N PHE A 52 -19.88 4.75 -5.96
CA PHE A 52 -19.00 4.78 -4.79
C PHE A 52 -18.29 6.12 -4.65
N THR A 53 -18.12 6.56 -3.41
CA THR A 53 -17.34 7.73 -3.00
C THR A 53 -15.97 7.29 -2.46
N GLY A 54 -14.92 8.06 -2.73
CA GLY A 54 -13.54 7.77 -2.27
C GLY A 54 -12.48 8.17 -3.30
N PRO A 55 -11.23 7.68 -3.16
CA PRO A 55 -10.75 6.79 -2.12
C PRO A 55 -10.32 7.51 -0.84
N GLU A 56 -10.57 6.87 0.28
CA GLU A 56 -9.81 7.10 1.51
C GLU A 56 -8.58 6.19 1.49
N ILE A 57 -7.40 6.75 1.79
CA ILE A 57 -6.13 6.01 1.77
C ILE A 57 -5.73 5.68 3.21
N LEU A 58 -5.79 4.40 3.56
CA LEU A 58 -5.39 3.87 4.85
C LEU A 58 -3.98 3.29 4.73
N ARG A 59 -3.09 3.64 5.67
CA ARG A 59 -1.72 3.13 5.71
C ARG A 59 -1.45 2.44 7.03
N SER A 60 -0.63 1.39 7.01
CA SER A 60 -0.16 0.76 8.23
C SER A 60 0.63 1.76 9.09
N PRO A 61 0.45 1.74 10.42
CA PRO A 61 1.20 2.62 11.33
C PRO A 61 2.68 2.25 11.44
N ARG A 62 3.05 1.05 11.01
CA ARG A 62 4.43 0.55 10.98
C ARG A 62 5.00 0.60 9.57
N PRO A 63 6.32 0.84 9.43
CA PRO A 63 7.00 0.89 8.14
C PRO A 63 7.21 -0.50 7.52
N TYR A 64 6.99 -1.59 8.24
CA TYR A 64 6.98 -2.94 7.69
C TYR A 64 6.33 -3.97 8.65
N PRO A 65 5.57 -4.98 8.16
CA PRO A 65 5.03 -5.10 6.80
C PRO A 65 4.15 -3.90 6.45
N VAL A 66 4.17 -3.47 5.19
CA VAL A 66 3.42 -2.30 4.75
C VAL A 66 2.11 -2.74 4.13
N ASN A 67 1.01 -2.22 4.66
CA ASN A 67 -0.28 -2.31 4.03
C ASN A 67 -0.74 -0.91 3.64
N VAL A 68 -1.10 -0.74 2.38
CA VAL A 68 -1.75 0.49 1.89
C VAL A 68 -3.06 0.08 1.25
N THR A 69 -4.16 0.61 1.77
CA THR A 69 -5.50 0.26 1.38
C THR A 69 -6.22 1.50 0.86
N LEU A 70 -6.77 1.40 -0.35
CA LEU A 70 -7.72 2.38 -0.88
C LEU A 70 -9.12 1.88 -0.58
N ARG A 71 -9.89 2.69 0.14
CA ARG A 71 -11.25 2.39 0.56
C ARG A 71 -12.24 3.28 -0.16
N TYR A 72 -13.17 2.64 -0.86
CA TYR A 72 -14.32 3.28 -1.49
C TYR A 72 -15.59 2.82 -0.80
N ARG A 73 -16.57 3.71 -0.68
CA ARG A 73 -17.81 3.46 0.06
C ARG A 73 -19.03 3.86 -0.75
N ARG A 74 -20.06 3.03 -0.67
CA ARG A 74 -21.44 3.31 -1.08
C ARG A 74 -22.34 2.86 0.07
N GLU A 75 -23.53 3.44 0.22
CA GLU A 75 -24.44 3.29 1.37
C GLU A 75 -24.33 1.97 2.17
N THR A 76 -24.38 0.83 1.49
CA THR A 76 -24.36 -0.50 2.12
C THR A 76 -23.09 -1.31 1.87
N THR A 77 -22.15 -0.82 1.05
CA THR A 77 -21.00 -1.58 0.54
C THR A 77 -19.69 -0.80 0.61
N VAL A 78 -18.63 -1.48 0.99
CA VAL A 78 -17.25 -0.99 1.02
C VAL A 78 -16.44 -1.84 0.05
N VAL A 79 -15.62 -1.19 -0.76
CA VAL A 79 -14.61 -1.83 -1.61
C VAL A 79 -13.25 -1.38 -1.13
N GLU A 80 -12.39 -2.34 -0.78
CA GLU A 80 -11.02 -2.08 -0.33
C GLU A 80 -10.04 -2.74 -1.27
N THR A 81 -9.12 -1.98 -1.84
CA THR A 81 -8.00 -2.51 -2.63
C THR A 81 -6.71 -2.27 -1.87
N THR A 82 -6.01 -3.35 -1.53
CA THR A 82 -4.85 -3.31 -0.64
C THR A 82 -3.60 -3.81 -1.33
N LEU A 83 -2.52 -3.04 -1.23
CA LEU A 83 -1.16 -3.52 -1.43
C LEU A 83 -0.61 -4.00 -0.09
N ALA A 84 -0.21 -5.26 -0.02
CA ALA A 84 0.50 -5.84 1.11
C ALA A 84 1.95 -6.17 0.71
N LEU A 85 2.90 -5.56 1.42
CA LEU A 85 4.34 -5.79 1.31
C LEU A 85 4.84 -6.47 2.60
N GLY A 86 5.06 -7.77 2.54
CA GLY A 86 5.47 -8.61 3.66
C GLY A 86 6.86 -9.23 3.49
N TYR A 87 7.41 -9.72 4.60
CA TYR A 87 8.74 -10.33 4.67
C TYR A 87 8.91 -11.47 3.65
N GLY A 88 10.14 -11.63 3.14
CA GLY A 88 10.46 -12.69 2.18
C GLY A 88 9.96 -12.44 0.75
N GLY A 89 9.72 -11.18 0.37
CA GLY A 89 9.27 -10.81 -0.98
C GLY A 89 7.79 -11.09 -1.25
N GLN A 90 6.99 -11.27 -0.20
CA GLN A 90 5.54 -11.42 -0.31
C GLN A 90 4.92 -10.08 -0.70
N GLU A 91 4.59 -9.91 -1.97
CA GLU A 91 4.06 -8.65 -2.50
C GLU A 91 2.79 -8.91 -3.29
N HIS A 92 1.66 -8.54 -2.71
CA HIS A 92 0.34 -8.86 -3.28
C HIS A 92 -0.56 -7.63 -3.31
N VAL A 93 -1.34 -7.53 -4.38
CA VAL A 93 -2.51 -6.65 -4.44
C VAL A 93 -3.75 -7.53 -4.37
N TYR A 94 -4.69 -7.18 -3.51
CA TYR A 94 -5.98 -7.86 -3.42
C TYR A 94 -7.11 -6.86 -3.21
N THR A 95 -8.30 -7.24 -3.65
CA THR A 95 -9.51 -6.43 -3.49
C THR A 95 -10.56 -7.20 -2.70
N THR A 96 -11.10 -6.57 -1.66
CA THR A 96 -12.20 -7.09 -0.85
C THR A 96 -13.44 -6.23 -1.02
N VAL A 97 -14.61 -6.87 -0.98
CA VAL A 97 -15.91 -6.21 -0.95
C VAL A 97 -16.64 -6.65 0.30
N ALA A 98 -17.04 -5.70 1.13
CA ALA A 98 -17.68 -5.95 2.42
C ALA A 98 -18.94 -5.09 2.59
N PRO A 99 -19.92 -5.52 3.40
CA PRO A 99 -20.98 -4.64 3.88
C PRO A 99 -20.42 -3.45 4.68
N ALA A 100 -21.03 -2.27 4.53
CA ALA A 100 -20.62 -1.05 5.25
C ALA A 100 -20.87 -1.10 6.77
N THR A 101 -21.66 -2.07 7.24
CA THR A 101 -22.06 -2.25 8.64
C THR A 101 -20.97 -2.88 9.53
N GLY A 102 -19.75 -3.08 9.02
CA GLY A 102 -18.54 -3.25 9.83
C GLY A 102 -18.30 -4.64 10.46
N ALA A 103 -19.27 -5.56 10.40
CA ALA A 103 -19.15 -6.87 11.07
C ALA A 103 -18.84 -8.07 10.15
N ALA A 104 -19.05 -7.93 8.84
CA ALA A 104 -18.90 -9.04 7.91
C ALA A 104 -17.50 -9.09 7.29
N ARG A 105 -16.91 -10.29 7.30
CA ARG A 105 -15.63 -10.59 6.62
C ARG A 105 -15.81 -10.30 5.13
N GLY A 106 -15.02 -9.38 4.59
CA GLY A 106 -15.09 -9.02 3.17
C GLY A 106 -14.86 -10.23 2.28
N THR A 107 -15.56 -10.28 1.15
CA THR A 107 -15.30 -11.26 0.10
C THR A 107 -14.09 -10.79 -0.68
N GLU A 108 -13.01 -11.57 -0.72
CA GLU A 108 -11.89 -11.33 -1.64
C GLU A 108 -12.39 -11.61 -3.06
N VAL A 109 -12.34 -10.59 -3.90
CA VAL A 109 -12.82 -10.64 -5.29
C VAL A 109 -11.65 -10.86 -6.26
N GLY A 110 -10.42 -10.62 -5.81
CA GLY A 110 -9.24 -11.07 -6.54
C GLY A 110 -7.94 -10.77 -5.81
N ARG A 111 -6.88 -11.42 -6.31
CA ARG A 111 -5.50 -11.29 -5.83
C ARG A 111 -4.51 -11.37 -6.99
N GLY A 112 -3.41 -10.64 -6.90
CA GLY A 112 -2.31 -10.67 -7.87
C GLY A 112 -0.97 -10.33 -7.22
N THR A 113 0.13 -10.68 -7.89
CA THR A 113 1.50 -10.38 -7.42
C THR A 113 1.96 -9.00 -7.89
N ALA A 114 2.70 -8.31 -7.02
CA ALA A 114 2.93 -6.86 -7.15
C ALA A 114 4.41 -6.47 -7.06
N HIS A 115 5.31 -7.25 -7.65
CA HIS A 115 6.76 -7.06 -7.52
C HIS A 115 7.34 -5.83 -8.22
N THR A 116 6.64 -5.27 -9.22
CA THR A 116 7.11 -4.11 -10.02
C THR A 116 5.93 -3.24 -10.42
N GLY A 117 6.18 -1.96 -10.75
CA GLY A 117 5.15 -1.02 -11.23
C GLY A 117 4.27 -1.58 -12.36
N PRO A 118 4.84 -2.13 -13.46
CA PRO A 118 4.05 -2.74 -14.52
C PRO A 118 3.21 -3.94 -14.06
N ARG A 119 3.69 -4.73 -13.10
CA ARG A 119 2.91 -5.83 -12.50
C ARG A 119 1.79 -5.32 -11.61
N ILE A 120 2.02 -4.25 -10.85
CA ILE A 120 0.99 -3.57 -10.04
C ILE A 120 -0.16 -3.11 -10.94
N ARG A 121 0.13 -2.43 -12.04
CA ARG A 121 -0.90 -1.97 -12.99
C ARG A 121 -1.71 -3.13 -13.56
N ARG A 122 -1.05 -4.19 -14.05
CA ARG A 122 -1.75 -5.39 -14.56
C ARG A 122 -2.62 -6.06 -13.48
N ALA A 123 -2.13 -6.12 -12.24
CA ALA A 123 -2.91 -6.65 -11.13
C ALA A 123 -4.15 -5.79 -10.89
N LEU A 124 -4.03 -4.46 -10.89
CA LEU A 124 -5.14 -3.53 -10.73
C LEU A 124 -6.15 -3.58 -11.89
N ASP A 125 -5.68 -3.71 -13.13
CA ASP A 125 -6.54 -3.89 -14.31
C ASP A 125 -7.34 -5.21 -14.23
N HIS A 126 -6.76 -6.24 -13.63
CA HIS A 126 -7.48 -7.47 -13.34
C HIS A 126 -8.48 -7.26 -12.19
N GLN A 127 -8.05 -6.66 -11.08
CA GLN A 127 -8.93 -6.36 -9.94
C GLN A 127 -10.14 -5.50 -10.33
N SER A 128 -9.94 -4.47 -11.14
CA SER A 128 -11.02 -3.57 -11.57
C SER A 128 -12.09 -4.31 -12.37
N ARG A 129 -11.68 -5.18 -13.29
CA ARG A 129 -12.59 -6.01 -14.09
C ARG A 129 -13.38 -6.99 -13.23
N VAL A 130 -12.71 -7.74 -12.35
CA VAL A 130 -13.40 -8.74 -11.51
C VAL A 130 -14.30 -8.06 -10.48
N THR A 131 -13.86 -6.94 -9.89
CA THR A 131 -14.67 -6.13 -8.96
C THR A 131 -15.91 -5.59 -9.64
N ARG A 132 -15.78 -5.05 -10.87
CA ARG A 132 -16.92 -4.57 -11.65
C ARG A 132 -17.93 -5.68 -11.91
N ALA A 133 -17.47 -6.82 -12.41
CA ALA A 133 -18.33 -7.97 -12.68
C ALA A 133 -19.06 -8.46 -11.43
N PHE A 134 -18.34 -8.55 -10.31
CA PHE A 134 -18.89 -8.96 -9.02
C PHE A 134 -19.97 -8.01 -8.50
N LEU A 135 -19.75 -6.69 -8.59
CA LEU A 135 -20.70 -5.69 -8.14
C LEU A 135 -21.94 -5.62 -9.05
N MET A 136 -21.79 -5.87 -10.35
CA MET A 136 -22.92 -5.92 -11.28
C MET A 136 -23.79 -7.17 -11.08
N ALA A 137 -23.18 -8.31 -10.73
CA ALA A 137 -23.92 -9.54 -10.44
C ALA A 137 -24.73 -9.49 -9.13
N ARG A 138 -24.53 -8.46 -8.30
CA ARG A 138 -25.19 -8.26 -6.99
C ARG A 138 -26.14 -7.07 -6.95
N ARG A 139 -26.41 -6.43 -8.09
CA ARG A 139 -27.49 -5.45 -8.23
C ARG A 139 -28.83 -6.16 -8.38
#